data_AF-A0A7W4GSQ8-F1
#
_entry.id   AF-A0A7W4GSQ8-F1
#
_cell.length_a   1.000
_cell.length_b   1.000
_cell.length_c   1.000
_cell.angle_alpha   90.00
_cell.angle_beta   90.00
_cell.angle_gamma   90.00
#
_symmetry.space_group_name_H-M   'P 1'
#
loop_
_entity.id
_entity.type
_entity.pdbx_description
1 polymer ?
#
loop_
_entity_poly.entity_id
_entity_poly.type
_entity_poly.pdbx_seq_one_letter_code
_entity_poly.pdbx_strand_id
1 'polypeptide(L)'
;MKKIAGCNEPTGKNKDVVEIVQSGVNVVISLVGMLAVFSIIYGGFTYITAQSDPAKIKRGKDMVVYAVVALVVAFLAYGIVIFVTKNLK
;
A
#
# COMPACT_ATOMS: atom_id res chain seq x y z
N MET A 1 20.28 9.05 10.10
CA MET A 1 19.84 8.94 11.51
C MET A 1 19.03 10.16 11.95
N LYS A 2 17.92 10.50 11.25
CA LYS A 2 17.11 11.69 11.57
C LYS A 2 15.64 11.32 11.57
N LYS A 3 15.11 10.98 12.76
CA LYS A 3 13.70 11.07 13.21
C LYS A 3 13.50 10.22 14.48
N ILE A 4 13.98 10.69 15.64
CA ILE A 4 13.50 10.20 16.96
C ILE A 4 13.17 11.32 17.97
N ALA A 5 13.28 12.60 17.61
CA ALA A 5 12.77 13.69 18.43
C ALA A 5 11.59 14.35 17.71
N GLY A 6 10.47 13.62 17.66
CA GLY A 6 9.16 14.21 17.46
C GLY A 6 8.58 14.57 18.81
N CYS A 7 9.08 15.64 19.44
CA CYS A 7 8.24 16.35 20.39
C CYS A 7 7.06 16.89 19.58
N ASN A 8 5.94 16.21 19.64
CA ASN A 8 4.67 16.78 19.24
C ASN A 8 3.74 16.49 20.40
N GLU A 9 3.83 17.34 21.42
CA GLU A 9 2.79 17.43 22.44
C GLU A 9 1.92 18.61 22.07
N PRO A 10 0.67 18.35 21.66
CA PRO A 10 -0.26 19.46 21.63
C PRO A 10 -1.58 18.96 22.15
N THR A 11 -1.83 19.34 23.39
CA THR A 11 -3.13 19.40 24.05
C THR A 11 -4.20 19.88 23.08
N GLY A 12 -4.92 18.92 22.48
CA GLY A 12 -5.98 19.17 21.53
C GLY A 12 -6.41 17.85 20.92
N LYS A 13 -7.62 17.39 21.28
CA LYS A 13 -8.22 16.08 20.93
C LYS A 13 -8.12 15.68 19.43
N ASN A 14 -7.81 16.62 18.54
CA ASN A 14 -7.60 16.39 17.11
C ASN A 14 -6.21 15.82 16.76
N LYS A 15 -5.24 15.84 17.68
CA LYS A 15 -3.88 15.36 17.41
C LYS A 15 -3.68 13.90 17.77
N ASP A 16 -4.36 13.41 18.81
CA ASP A 16 -4.38 11.96 19.12
C ASP A 16 -4.91 11.14 17.94
N VAL A 17 -5.99 11.61 17.29
CA VAL A 17 -6.58 10.90 16.14
C VAL A 17 -5.70 10.97 14.90
N VAL A 18 -5.06 12.11 14.63
CA VAL A 18 -4.16 12.24 13.47
C VAL A 18 -2.86 11.47 13.70
N GLU A 19 -2.36 11.42 14.93
CA GLU A 19 -1.13 10.70 15.28
C GLU A 19 -1.33 9.17 15.29
N ILE A 20 -2.45 8.69 15.83
CA ILE A 20 -2.84 7.27 15.71
C ILE A 20 -3.03 6.87 14.25
N VAL A 21 -3.70 7.71 13.45
CA VAL A 21 -3.88 7.44 12.01
C VAL A 21 -2.55 7.48 11.28
N GLN A 22 -1.67 8.46 11.52
CA GLN A 22 -0.36 8.53 10.87
C GLN A 22 0.54 7.36 11.27
N SER A 23 0.53 6.95 12.54
CA SER A 23 1.28 5.80 13.03
C SER A 23 0.77 4.51 12.38
N GLY A 24 -0.54 4.29 12.38
CA GLY A 24 -1.18 3.14 11.75
C GLY A 24 -0.95 3.09 10.24
N VAL A 25 -1.10 4.23 9.55
CA VAL A 25 -0.88 4.34 8.10
C VAL A 25 0.58 4.08 7.75
N ASN A 26 1.54 4.61 8.50
CA ASN A 26 2.96 4.36 8.24
C ASN A 26 3.35 2.89 8.45
N VAL A 27 2.81 2.25 9.48
CA VAL A 27 2.97 0.80 9.72
C VAL A 27 2.36 -0.01 8.58
N VAL A 28 1.12 0.27 8.21
CA VAL A 28 0.43 -0.46 7.12
C VAL A 28 1.14 -0.24 5.78
N ILE A 29 1.55 0.98 5.44
CA ILE A 29 2.27 1.26 4.18
C ILE A 29 3.62 0.53 4.15
N SER A 30 4.36 0.48 5.27
CA SER A 30 5.62 -0.26 5.32
C SER A 30 5.44 -1.77 5.08
N LEU A 31 4.38 -2.36 5.67
CA LEU A 31 4.05 -3.77 5.49
C LEU A 31 3.54 -4.06 4.07
N VAL A 32 2.66 -3.20 3.55
CA VAL A 32 2.11 -3.30 2.18
C VAL A 32 3.22 -3.10 1.15
N GLY A 33 4.15 -2.17 1.36
CA GLY A 33 5.30 -1.97 0.47
C GLY A 33 6.19 -3.22 0.37
N MET A 34 6.43 -3.89 1.50
CA MET A 34 7.18 -5.15 1.51
C MET A 34 6.44 -6.26 0.77
N LEU A 35 5.14 -6.44 1.06
CA LEU A 35 4.30 -7.44 0.39
C LEU A 35 4.14 -7.16 -1.12
N ALA A 36 4.07 -5.89 -1.53
CA ALA A 36 3.98 -5.48 -2.92
C ALA A 36 5.21 -5.92 -3.72
N VAL A 37 6.42 -5.75 -3.17
CA VAL A 37 7.65 -6.21 -3.83
C VAL A 37 7.65 -7.73 -3.99
N PHE A 38 7.29 -8.48 -2.95
CA PHE A 38 7.21 -9.94 -3.01
C PHE A 38 6.19 -10.45 -4.04
N SER A 39 5.01 -9.83 -4.10
CA SER A 39 3.94 -10.23 -5.02
C SER A 39 4.27 -9.89 -6.48
N ILE A 40 4.98 -8.80 -6.75
CA ILE A 40 5.50 -8.48 -8.10
C ILE A 40 6.50 -9.53 -8.56
N ILE A 41 7.43 -9.95 -7.70
CA ILE A 41 8.44 -10.96 -8.05
C ILE A 41 7.76 -12.31 -8.37
N TYR A 42 6.85 -12.77 -7.51
CA TYR A 42 6.19 -14.06 -7.68
C TYR A 42 5.20 -14.07 -8.86
N GLY A 43 4.46 -12.99 -9.05
CA GLY A 43 3.52 -12.81 -10.17
C GLY A 43 4.24 -12.64 -11.51
N GLY A 44 5.34 -11.89 -11.54
CA GLY A 44 6.16 -11.69 -12.73
C GLY A 44 6.81 -12.98 -13.21
N PHE A 45 7.34 -13.79 -12.30
CA PHE A 45 7.95 -15.08 -12.65
C PHE A 45 6.91 -16.06 -13.21
N THR A 46 5.75 -16.15 -12.57
CA THR A 46 4.65 -17.01 -13.02
C THR A 46 4.12 -16.63 -14.40
N TYR A 47 4.09 -15.32 -14.72
CA TYR A 47 3.68 -14.83 -16.04
C TYR A 47 4.69 -15.17 -17.14
N ILE A 48 5.99 -15.04 -16.85
CA ILE A 48 7.06 -15.33 -17.82
C ILE A 48 7.19 -16.83 -18.08
N THR A 49 6.94 -17.70 -17.10
CA THR A 49 7.08 -19.17 -17.24
C THR A 49 5.88 -19.84 -17.95
N ALA A 50 4.75 -19.15 -18.19
CA ALA A 50 3.53 -19.73 -18.75
C ALA A 50 3.55 -19.99 -20.29
N GLN A 51 4.73 -20.05 -20.91
CA GLN A 51 4.98 -19.92 -22.36
C GLN A 51 4.28 -20.93 -23.30
N SER A 52 3.62 -21.99 -22.80
CA SER A 52 3.17 -23.11 -23.64
C SER A 52 1.71 -23.54 -23.50
N ASP A 53 0.90 -22.92 -22.64
CA ASP A 53 -0.49 -23.35 -22.43
C ASP A 53 -1.46 -22.15 -22.35
N PRO A 54 -2.40 -21.99 -23.29
CA PRO A 54 -3.32 -20.85 -23.31
C PRO A 54 -4.19 -20.75 -22.05
N ALA A 55 -4.45 -21.86 -21.35
CA ALA A 55 -5.15 -21.83 -20.06
C ALA A 55 -4.28 -21.21 -18.95
N LYS A 56 -2.96 -21.43 -18.99
CA LYS A 56 -1.99 -20.82 -18.08
C LYS A 56 -1.73 -19.36 -18.42
N ILE A 57 -1.75 -18.99 -19.71
CA ILE A 57 -1.69 -17.59 -20.16
C ILE A 57 -2.91 -16.82 -19.64
N LYS A 58 -4.12 -17.37 -19.75
CA LYS A 58 -5.35 -16.72 -19.25
C LYS A 58 -5.29 -16.54 -17.73
N ARG A 59 -4.91 -17.58 -16.98
CA ARG A 59 -4.72 -17.49 -15.52
C ARG A 59 -3.62 -16.51 -15.13
N GLY A 60 -2.49 -16.50 -15.84
CA GLY A 60 -1.40 -15.56 -15.61
C GLY A 60 -1.83 -14.11 -15.86
N LYS A 61 -2.61 -13.88 -16.92
CA LYS A 61 -3.17 -12.56 -17.24
C LYS A 61 -4.15 -12.09 -16.17
N ASP A 62 -5.06 -12.95 -15.71
CA ASP A 62 -5.97 -12.63 -14.62
C ASP A 62 -5.19 -12.30 -13.33
N MET A 63 -4.15 -13.09 -13.00
CA MET A 63 -3.31 -12.86 -11.83
C MET A 63 -2.54 -11.53 -11.90
N VAL A 64 -2.02 -11.17 -13.07
CA VAL A 64 -1.38 -9.85 -13.30
C VAL A 64 -2.40 -8.73 -13.18
N VAL A 65 -3.62 -8.88 -13.72
CA VAL A 65 -4.69 -7.88 -13.59
C VAL A 65 -5.03 -7.67 -12.11
N TYR A 66 -5.18 -8.73 -11.32
CA TYR A 66 -5.43 -8.61 -9.87
C TYR A 66 -4.25 -7.95 -9.13
N ALA A 67 -3.00 -8.23 -9.49
CA ALA A 67 -1.83 -7.57 -8.92
C ALA A 67 -1.82 -6.06 -9.22
N VAL A 68 -2.17 -5.66 -10.45
CA VAL A 68 -2.29 -4.25 -10.85
C VAL A 68 -3.44 -3.57 -10.09
N VAL A 69 -4.59 -4.25 -9.94
CA VAL A 69 -5.73 -3.73 -9.18
C VAL A 69 -5.37 -3.48 -7.72
N ALA A 70 -4.62 -4.38 -7.07
CA ALA A 70 -4.15 -4.18 -5.70
C ALA A 70 -3.25 -2.94 -5.56
N LEU A 71 -2.38 -2.70 -6.55
CA LEU A 71 -1.54 -1.50 -6.62
C LEU A 71 -2.38 -0.22 -6.72
N VAL A 72 -3.37 -0.20 -7.61
CA VAL A 72 -4.27 0.94 -7.80
C VAL A 72 -5.08 1.23 -6.53
N VAL A 73 -5.60 0.18 -5.87
CA VAL A 73 -6.34 0.33 -4.61
C VAL A 73 -5.46 0.88 -3.49
N ALA A 74 -4.20 0.45 -3.39
CA ALA A 74 -3.26 1.00 -2.42
C ALA A 74 -3.01 2.50 -2.64
N PHE A 75 -2.85 2.92 -3.90
CA PHE A 75 -2.72 4.35 -4.24
C PHE A 75 -3.98 5.16 -3.91
N LEU A 76 -5.16 4.62 -4.22
CA LEU A 76 -6.44 5.27 -3.89
C LEU A 76 -6.63 5.43 -2.39
N ALA A 77 -6.34 4.38 -1.60
CA ALA A 77 -6.42 4.42 -0.15
C ALA A 77 -5.52 5.52 0.44
N TYR A 78 -4.29 5.65 -0.07
CA TYR A 78 -3.38 6.71 0.35
C TYR A 78 -3.92 8.11 0.05
N GLY A 79 -4.46 8.31 -1.16
CA GLY A 79 -5.10 9.58 -1.55
C GLY A 79 -6.26 9.97 -0.64
N ILE A 80 -7.12 8.99 -0.29
CA ILE A 80 -8.26 9.20 0.61
C ILE A 80 -7.79 9.62 2.02
N VAL A 81 -6.77 8.97 2.58
CA VAL A 81 -6.24 9.31 3.91
C VAL A 81 -5.74 10.75 3.97
N ILE A 82 -4.99 11.19 2.95
CA ILE A 82 -4.51 12.58 2.86
C ILE A 82 -5.68 13.54 2.71
N PHE A 83 -6.67 13.19 1.89
CA PHE A 83 -7.86 14.01 1.69
C PHE A 83 -8.62 14.21 2.99
N VAL A 84 -8.91 13.15 3.74
CA VAL A 84 -9.62 13.25 5.04
C VAL A 84 -8.81 14.09 6.03
N THR A 85 -7.49 13.89 6.11
CA THR A 85 -6.61 14.66 7.01
C THR A 85 -6.54 16.15 6.64
N LYS A 86 -6.63 16.49 5.35
CA LYS A 86 -6.63 17.87 4.87
C LYS A 86 -7.97 18.58 5.08
N ASN A 87 -9.10 17.87 4.98
CA ASN A 87 -10.43 18.45 5.13
C ASN A 87 -10.87 18.59 6.61
N LEU A 88 -10.20 17.92 7.54
CA LEU A 88 -10.48 18.04 8.99
C LEU A 88 -9.80 19.26 9.66
N LYS A 89 -9.08 20.09 8.90
CA LYS A 89 -8.42 21.30 9.40
C LYS A 89 -8.93 22.53 8.67
#